data_AF-A0A2E8CX38-F1
#
_entry.id   AF-A0A2E8CX38-F1
#
_cell.length_a   1.000
_cell.length_b   1.000
_cell.length_c   1.000
_cell.angle_alpha   90.00
_cell.angle_beta   90.00
_cell.angle_gamma   90.00
#
_symmetry.space_group_name_H-M   'P 1'
#
loop_
_entity.id
_entity.type
_entity.pdbx_description
1 polymer ?
#
loop_
_entity_poly.entity_id
_entity_poly.type
_entity_poly.pdbx_seq_one_letter_code
_entity_poly.pdbx_strand_id
1 'polypeptide(L)' 'MSSKVGKQAIDFELTDADGLVHRLQDYAGHWLLLVFHRHLG' A
#
# COMPACT_ATOMS: atom_id res chain seq x y z
N MET A 1 -22.32 1.44 -5.56
CA MET A 1 -21.03 1.38 -4.83
C MET A 1 -20.49 2.80 -4.70
N SER A 2 -20.09 3.23 -3.50
CA SER A 2 -19.51 4.57 -3.29
C SER A 2 -18.00 4.52 -3.54
N SER A 3 -17.47 5.45 -4.34
CA SER A 3 -16.04 5.57 -4.61
C SER A 3 -15.29 6.06 -3.36
N LYS A 4 -14.08 5.55 -3.13
CA LYS A 4 -13.17 5.98 -2.05
C LYS A 4 -12.05 6.91 -2.52
N VAL A 5 -12.07 7.32 -3.79
CA VAL A 5 -11.08 8.25 -4.35
C VAL A 5 -11.10 9.57 -3.56
N GLY A 6 -9.91 10.11 -3.24
CA GLY A 6 -9.73 11.34 -2.48
C GLY A 6 -9.94 11.20 -0.96
N LYS A 7 -10.32 10.01 -0.47
CA LYS A 7 -10.28 9.70 0.97
C LYS A 7 -8.86 9.28 1.37
N GLN A 8 -8.55 9.48 2.63
CA GLN A 8 -7.30 8.98 3.21
C GLN A 8 -7.18 7.48 2.95
N ALA A 9 -6.00 7.04 2.52
CA ALA A 9 -5.69 5.63 2.36
C ALA A 9 -5.75 4.93 3.73
N ILE A 10 -6.20 3.68 3.74
CA ILE A 10 -6.24 2.85 4.94
C ILE A 10 -4.80 2.59 5.36
N ASP A 11 -4.50 2.72 6.65
CA ASP A 11 -3.16 2.43 7.16
C ASP A 11 -2.90 0.91 7.17
N PHE A 12 -1.71 0.51 6.75
CA PHE A 12 -1.31 -0.90 6.67
C PHE A 12 0.21 -1.05 6.75
N GLU A 13 0.63 -2.27 7.05
CA GLU A 13 2.02 -2.71 7.02
C GLU A 13 2.15 -3.93 6.09
N LEU A 14 3.21 -3.97 5.28
CA LEU A 14 3.53 -5.11 4.42
C LEU A 14 4.99 -5.51 4.62
N THR A 15 5.24 -6.81 4.71
CA THR A 15 6.60 -7.36 4.67
C THR A 15 6.99 -7.60 3.21
N ASP A 16 8.15 -7.10 2.80
CA ASP A 16 8.68 -7.37 1.46
C ASP A 16 9.41 -8.72 1.37
N ALA A 17 9.99 -9.00 0.21
CA ALA A 17 10.70 -10.26 -0.06
C ALA A 17 11.98 -10.44 0.77
N ASP A 18 12.58 -9.35 1.25
CA ASP A 18 13.79 -9.36 2.07
C ASP A 18 13.46 -9.39 3.58
N GLY A 19 12.16 -9.41 3.93
CA GLY A 19 11.69 -9.40 5.31
C GLY A 19 11.59 -8.00 5.93
N LEU A 20 11.84 -6.94 5.17
CA LEU A 20 11.68 -5.58 5.65
C LEU A 20 10.20 -5.21 5.73
N VAL A 21 9.82 -4.63 6.86
CA VAL A 21 8.46 -4.12 7.07
C VAL A 21 8.37 -2.70 6.52
N HIS A 22 7.44 -2.50 5.60
CA HIS A 22 7.06 -1.19 5.07
C HIS A 22 5.72 -0.77 5.67
N ARG A 23 5.68 0.40 6.33
CA ARG A 23 4.43 1.02 6.77
C ARG A 23 3.99 2.04 5.73
N LEU A 24 2.68 2.16 5.51
CA LEU A 24 2.18 3.18 4.58
C LEU A 24 2.67 4.59 4.93
N GLN A 25 2.78 4.90 6.23
CA GLN A 25 3.23 6.19 6.73
C GLN A 25 4.68 6.52 6.36
N ASP A 26 5.53 5.51 6.11
CA ASP A 26 6.94 5.72 5.75
C ASP A 26 7.07 6.40 4.37
N TYR A 27 6.02 6.35 3.54
CA TYR A 27 5.96 6.98 2.22
C TYR A 27 5.27 8.36 2.22
N ALA A 28 4.92 8.91 3.38
CA ALA A 28 4.28 10.22 3.46
C ALA A 28 5.12 11.29 2.72
N GLY A 29 4.43 12.17 1.99
CA GLY A 29 5.07 13.21 1.17
C GLY A 29 5.50 12.75 -0.23
N HIS A 30 5.33 11.46 -0.58
CA HIS A 30 5.65 10.91 -1.88
C HIS A 30 4.41 10.34 -2.57
N TRP A 31 4.43 10.29 -3.91
CA TRP A 31 3.44 9.54 -4.68
C TRP A 31 3.78 8.05 -4.63
N LEU A 32 2.81 7.24 -4.20
CA LEU A 32 2.94 5.78 -4.09
C LEU A 32 1.91 5.09 -5.00
N LEU A 33 2.38 4.16 -5.84
CA LEU A 33 1.54 3.27 -6.64
C LEU A 33 1.65 1.86 -6.09
N LEU A 34 0.54 1.32 -5.57
CA LEU A 34 0.46 -0.05 -5.06
C LEU A 34 -0.43 -0.89 -5.97
N VAL A 35 0.09 -2.02 -6.46
CA VAL A 35 -0.63 -2.91 -7.40
C VAL A 35 -0.78 -4.28 -6.79
N PHE A 36 -2.03 -4.73 -6.61
CA PHE A 36 -2.35 -6.10 -6.21
C PHE A 36 -2.45 -6.97 -7.46
N HIS A 37 -1.52 -7.91 -7.64
CA HIS A 37 -1.57 -8.90 -8.71
C HIS A 37 -2.08 -10.23 -8.15
N ARG A 38 -3.03 -10.88 -8.86
CA ARG A 38 -3.66 -12.14 -8.42
C ARG A 38 -2.81 -13.40 -8.71
N HIS A 39 -1.58 -13.26 -9.19
CA HIS A 39 -0.75 -14.42 -9.59
C HIS A 39 0.66 -14.34 -9.04
N LEU A 40 0.83 -14.84 -7.82
CA LEU A 40 2.02 -15.58 -7.41
C LEU A 40 1.46 -16.84 -6.74
N GLY A 41 1.42 -17.93 -7.50
CA GLY A 41 1.13 -19.26 -6.97
C GLY A 41 2.33 -19.82 -6.21
#